data_AF-A0A6L3ELL6-F1
#
_entry.id   AF-A0A6L3ELL6-F1
#
_cell.length_a   1.000
_cell.length_b   1.000
_cell.length_c   1.000
_cell.angle_alpha   90.00
_cell.angle_beta   90.00
_cell.angle_gamma   90.00
#
_symmetry.space_group_name_H-M   'P 1'
#
loop_
_entity.id
_entity.type
_entity.pdbx_description
1 polymer ?
#
loop_
_entity_poly.entity_id
_entity_poly.type
_entity_poly.pdbx_seq_one_letter_code
_entity_poly.pdbx_strand_id
1 'polypeptide(L)' 'MTEIRESASRDELPVRIRLEIDREKLYALLRDRQLCAADFRCLDCDTRDCVWRLALNACIEMRCGRF' A
#
# COMPACT_ATOMS: atom_id res chain seq x y z
N MET A 1 -47.49 7.36 -9.27
CA MET A 1 -47.73 7.99 -7.96
C MET A 1 -47.39 6.93 -6.92
N THR A 2 -46.18 6.83 -6.38
CA THR A 2 -45.16 7.83 -6.06
C THR A 2 -43.75 7.32 -6.38
N GLU A 3 -42.93 8.24 -6.86
CA GLU A 3 -41.47 8.14 -6.97
C GLU A 3 -40.84 7.66 -5.65
N ILE A 4 -39.89 6.73 -5.75
CA ILE A 4 -38.87 6.58 -4.71
C ILE A 4 -37.64 7.28 -5.25
N ARG A 5 -37.51 8.54 -4.86
CA ARG A 5 -36.36 9.40 -5.06
C ARG A 5 -35.16 8.83 -4.28
N GLU A 6 -34.09 8.57 -5.02
CA GLU A 6 -32.69 8.88 -4.71
C GLU A 6 -32.27 9.03 -3.23
N SER A 7 -31.31 8.22 -2.81
CA SER A 7 -30.42 8.55 -1.69
C SER A 7 -29.06 7.87 -1.90
N ALA A 8 -28.31 8.39 -2.87
CA ALA A 8 -26.87 8.22 -2.88
C ALA A 8 -26.30 8.89 -1.62
N SER A 9 -25.96 8.13 -0.57
CA SER A 9 -25.16 8.60 0.55
C SER A 9 -24.73 7.46 1.47
N ARG A 10 -23.54 6.92 1.20
CA ARG A 10 -22.55 6.63 2.23
C ARG A 10 -21.20 6.60 1.56
N ASP A 11 -20.37 7.58 1.88
CA ASP A 11 -18.92 7.47 1.81
C ASP A 11 -18.53 6.17 2.54
N GLU A 12 -18.41 5.05 1.83
CA GLU A 12 -17.73 3.88 2.35
C GLU A 12 -16.25 4.24 2.40
N LEU A 13 -15.87 4.89 3.51
CA LEU A 13 -14.47 5.12 3.83
C LEU A 13 -13.73 3.79 3.68
N PRO A 14 -12.58 3.77 2.99
CA PRO A 14 -11.87 2.53 2.73
C PRO A 14 -11.56 1.83 4.06
N VAL A 15 -12.04 0.59 4.19
CA VAL A 15 -11.79 -0.24 5.37
C VAL A 15 -10.30 -0.51 5.45
N ARG A 16 -9.66 -0.01 6.51
CA ARG A 16 -8.23 -0.22 6.76
C ARG A 16 -8.05 -1.45 7.64
N ILE A 17 -7.26 -2.40 7.17
CA ILE A 17 -6.98 -3.65 7.89
C ILE A 17 -5.55 -3.59 8.42
N ARG A 18 -5.37 -3.90 9.72
CA ARG A 18 -4.05 -4.13 10.31
C ARG A 18 -3.65 -5.56 10.00
N LEU A 19 -2.53 -5.74 9.32
CA LEU A 19 -1.99 -7.04 8.95
C LEU A 19 -0.50 -7.08 9.24
N GLU A 20 -0.02 -8.27 9.56
CA GLU A 20 1.39 -8.56 9.71
C GLU A 20 1.87 -9.29 8.46
N ILE A 21 3.03 -8.89 7.95
CA ILE A 21 3.63 -9.46 6.75
C ILE A 21 5.14 -9.58 6.96
N ASP A 22 5.69 -10.68 6.50
CA ASP A 22 7.13 -10.87 6.51
C ASP A 22 7.84 -9.82 5.64
N ARG A 23 9.02 -9.38 6.09
CA ARG A 23 9.83 -8.36 5.43
C ARG A 23 10.17 -8.73 3.98
N GLU A 24 10.55 -9.98 3.73
CA GLU A 24 10.95 -10.45 2.40
C GLU A 24 9.75 -10.50 1.46
N LYS A 25 8.60 -10.92 1.98
CA LYS A 25 7.35 -10.93 1.23
C LYS A 25 6.90 -9.53 0.87
N LEU A 26 7.01 -8.58 1.80
CA LEU A 26 6.73 -7.18 1.55
C LEU A 26 7.67 -6.58 0.50
N TYR A 27 8.96 -6.92 0.54
CA TYR A 27 9.93 -6.49 -0.46
C TYR A 27 9.55 -6.99 -1.87
N ALA A 28 9.19 -8.27 -1.99
CA ALA A 28 8.76 -8.84 -3.26
C ALA A 28 7.53 -8.10 -3.83
N LEU A 29 6.53 -7.81 -2.98
CA LEU A 29 5.33 -7.07 -3.40
C LEU A 29 5.62 -5.63 -3.85
N LEU A 30 6.56 -4.95 -3.18
CA LEU A 30 7.03 -3.62 -3.57
C LEU A 30 7.79 -3.67 -4.91
N ARG A 31 8.67 -4.66 -5.08
CA ARG A 31 9.46 -4.87 -6.31
C ARG A 31 8.56 -5.20 -7.50
N ASP A 32 7.55 -6.04 -7.30
CA ASP A 32 6.56 -6.42 -8.32
C ASP A 32 5.50 -5.31 -8.56
N ARG A 33 5.58 -4.17 -7.86
CA ARG A 33 4.66 -3.02 -7.95
C ARG A 33 3.21 -3.35 -7.62
N GLN A 34 2.99 -4.39 -6.83
CA GLN A 34 1.67 -4.74 -6.31
C GLN A 34 1.25 -3.83 -5.15
N LEU A 35 2.23 -3.23 -4.47
CA LEU A 35 2.03 -2.28 -3.38
C LEU A 35 2.90 -1.05 -3.58
N CYS A 36 2.41 0.15 -3.24
CA CYS A 36 3.22 1.35 -3.14
C CYS A 36 3.52 1.69 -1.68
N ALA A 37 4.67 2.30 -1.42
CA ALA A 37 5.02 2.79 -0.08
C ALA A 37 3.96 3.76 0.49
N ALA A 38 3.25 4.48 -0.38
CA ALA A 38 2.17 5.41 -0.03
C ALA A 38 0.91 4.72 0.54
N ASP A 39 0.69 3.43 0.24
CA ASP A 39 -0.46 2.67 0.73
C ASP A 39 -0.31 2.28 2.21
N PHE A 40 0.91 2.32 2.75
CA PHE A 40 1.18 1.92 4.13
C PHE A 40 1.05 3.10 5.09
N ARG A 41 0.12 2.98 6.04
CA ARG A 41 0.24 3.68 7.33
C ARG A 41 1.04 2.82 8.30
N CYS A 42 2.31 3.16 8.47
CA CYS A 42 3.15 2.53 9.48
C CYS A 42 2.75 3.01 10.88
N LEU A 43 2.72 2.09 11.84
CA LEU A 43 2.35 2.37 13.23
C LEU A 43 3.50 3.06 13.99
N ASP A 44 4.75 2.74 13.63
CA ASP A 44 5.96 3.20 14.31
C ASP A 44 6.97 3.78 13.32
N CYS A 45 7.83 4.67 13.81
CA CYS A 45 8.90 5.28 13.00
C CYS A 45 9.86 4.24 12.44
N ASP A 46 10.23 3.23 13.22
CA ASP A 46 11.12 2.15 12.79
C ASP A 46 10.53 1.33 11.64
N THR A 47 9.24 0.99 11.73
CA THR A 47 8.53 0.28 10.65
C THR A 47 8.45 1.14 9.40
N ARG A 48 8.16 2.44 9.54
CA ARG A 48 8.15 3.38 8.41
C ARG A 48 9.49 3.43 7.70
N ASP A 49 10.57 3.65 8.44
CA ASP A 49 11.92 3.69 7.89
C ASP A 49 12.34 2.35 7.25
N CYS A 50 11.86 1.22 7.78
CA CYS A 50 12.03 -0.09 7.16
C CYS A 50 11.31 -0.19 5.81
N VAL A 51 10.02 0.13 5.75
CA VAL A 51 9.20 0.07 4.52
C VAL A 51 9.77 1.01 3.45
N TRP A 52 10.18 2.22 3.83
CA TRP A 52 10.76 3.19 2.90
C TRP A 52 12.08 2.71 2.31
N ARG A 53 12.98 2.14 3.13
CA ARG A 53 14.23 1.55 2.64
C ARG A 53 13.97 0.37 1.70
N LEU A 54 13.00 -0.49 2.02
CA LEU A 54 12.61 -1.59 1.15
C LEU A 54 12.09 -1.08 -0.20
N ALA A 55 11.22 -0.08 -0.19
CA ALA A 55 10.68 0.52 -1.41
C ALA A 55 11.76 1.20 -2.26
N LEU A 56 12.68 1.92 -1.63
CA LEU A 56 13.81 2.55 -2.31
C LEU A 56 14.72 1.51 -2.97
N ASN A 57 15.09 0.45 -2.23
CA ASN A 57 15.92 -0.63 -2.74
C ASN A 57 15.25 -1.35 -3.91
N ALA A 58 13.95 -1.66 -3.80
CA ALA A 58 13.18 -2.26 -4.87
C ALA A 58 13.19 -1.38 -6.13
N CYS A 59 13.09 -0.05 -5.97
CA CYS A 59 13.17 0.90 -7.09
C CYS A 59 14.56 0.97 -7.72
N ILE A 60 15.63 0.90 -6.92
CA ILE A 60 17.01 0.90 -7.41
C ILE A 60 17.30 -0.39 -8.18
N GLU A 61 16.93 -1.55 -7.62
CA GLU A 61 17.11 -2.86 -8.26
C GLU A 61 16.44 -2.91 -9.63
N MET A 62 15.20 -2.43 -9.73
CA MET A 62 14.48 -2.33 -11.00
C MET A 62 15.17 -1.42 -12.02
N ARG A 63 15.83 -0.35 -11.58
CA ARG A 63 16.50 0.62 -12.47
C ARG A 63 17.89 0.18 -12.91
N CYS A 64 18.59 -0.61 -12.10
CA CYS A 64 19.90 -1.15 -12.46
C CYS A 64 19.84 -2.51 -13.18
N GLY A 65 18.70 -3.19 -13.21
CA GLY A 65 18.50 -4.49 -13.87
C GLY A 65 18.18 -4.47 -15.37
N ARG A 66 18.45 -3.37 -16.10
CA ARG A 66 18.39 -3.33 -17.57
C ARG A 66 19.73 -2.86 -18.16
N PHE A 67 20.75 -3.70 -18.09
CA PHE A 67 21.93 -3.64 -18.95
C PHE A 67 22.30 -5.06 -19.35
#